data_AF-A0AAE3SMS3-F1
#
_entry.id   AF-A0AAE3SMS3-F1
#
_cell.length_a   1.000
_cell.length_b   1.000
_cell.length_c   1.000
_cell.angle_alpha   90.00
_cell.angle_beta   90.00
_cell.angle_gamma   90.00
#
_symmetry.space_group_name_H-M   'P 1'
#
loop_
_entity.id
_entity.type
_entity.pdbx_description
1 polymer ?
#
loop_
_entity_poly.entity_id
_entity_poly.type
_entity_poly.pdbx_seq_one_letter_code
_entity_poly.pdbx_strand_id
1 'polypeptide(L)'
;MPFTKGHEKIGGRKKGTPNRITKELRNVLKEIIAQELEHLPSYLESIPDKKRIEILLKLMPYVFPRLNPISFESGEPVDFSYDKY
;
A
#
# COMPACT_ATOMS: atom_id res chain seq x y z
N MET A 1 35.93 -19.86 -8.99
CA MET A 1 36.50 -18.60 -8.46
C MET A 1 35.47 -17.95 -7.55
N PRO A 2 35.79 -17.64 -6.28
CA PRO A 2 34.86 -17.00 -5.35
C PRO A 2 34.82 -15.48 -5.57
N PHE A 3 33.66 -14.86 -5.36
CA PHE A 3 33.52 -13.40 -5.39
C PHE A 3 34.24 -12.79 -4.18
N THR A 4 35.15 -11.86 -4.43
CA THR A 4 35.89 -11.08 -3.42
C THR A 4 35.02 -9.93 -2.88
N LYS A 5 35.03 -9.71 -1.57
CA LYS A 5 34.24 -8.65 -0.88
C LYS A 5 34.77 -7.28 -1.29
N GLY A 6 33.98 -6.48 -2.02
CA GLY A 6 34.35 -5.14 -2.50
C GLY A 6 34.17 -4.90 -4.00
N HIS A 7 33.78 -5.90 -4.79
CA HIS A 7 33.48 -5.69 -6.22
C HIS A 7 32.14 -4.99 -6.42
N GLU A 8 32.15 -3.94 -7.25
CA GLU A 8 30.93 -3.33 -7.78
C GLU A 8 30.18 -4.29 -8.71
N LYS A 9 28.86 -4.26 -8.65
CA LYS A 9 28.00 -5.15 -9.43
C LYS A 9 28.00 -4.71 -10.90
N ILE A 10 28.81 -5.36 -11.74
CA ILE A 10 28.97 -5.06 -13.18
C ILE A 10 27.90 -5.68 -14.10
N GLY A 11 26.83 -6.26 -13.55
CA GLY A 11 25.77 -6.89 -14.36
C GLY A 11 24.54 -7.36 -13.59
N GLY A 12 23.53 -7.80 -14.35
CA GLY A 12 22.25 -8.31 -13.84
C GLY A 12 21.13 -7.26 -13.82
N ARG A 13 19.94 -7.66 -13.32
CA ARG A 13 18.79 -6.76 -13.16
C ARG A 13 19.14 -5.63 -12.18
N LYS A 14 18.92 -4.38 -12.60
CA LYS A 14 19.10 -3.21 -11.72
C LYS A 14 18.11 -3.29 -10.55
N LYS A 15 18.57 -2.88 -9.36
CA LYS A 15 17.71 -2.77 -8.17
C LYS A 15 16.57 -1.79 -8.49
N GLY A 16 15.34 -2.22 -8.27
CA GLY A 16 14.15 -1.42 -8.56
C GLY A 16 13.52 -1.63 -9.95
N THR A 17 14.14 -2.40 -10.86
CA THR A 17 13.44 -2.79 -12.10
C THR A 17 12.24 -3.66 -11.72
N PRO A 18 10.98 -3.30 -12.01
CA PRO A 18 9.84 -4.17 -11.73
C PRO A 18 9.86 -5.39 -12.66
N ASN A 19 9.16 -6.47 -12.31
CA ASN A 19 9.02 -7.62 -13.21
C ASN A 19 7.97 -7.27 -14.28
N ARG A 20 8.29 -7.44 -15.57
CA ARG A 20 7.38 -7.01 -16.66
C ARG A 20 6.01 -7.68 -16.56
N ILE A 21 6.00 -8.99 -16.34
CA ILE A 21 4.79 -9.81 -16.14
C ILE A 21 3.96 -9.29 -14.96
N THR A 22 4.59 -8.95 -13.84
CA THR A 22 3.86 -8.40 -12.68
C THR A 22 3.27 -7.01 -12.91
N LYS A 23 3.87 -6.22 -13.82
CA LYS A 23 3.34 -4.91 -14.22
C LYS A 23 2.12 -5.07 -15.14
N GLU A 24 2.23 -5.94 -16.15
CA GLU A 24 1.13 -6.25 -17.06
C GLU A 24 -0.08 -6.80 -16.30
N LEU A 25 0.12 -7.78 -15.41
CA LEU A 25 -0.95 -8.32 -14.58
C LEU A 25 -1.59 -7.27 -13.67
N ARG A 26 -0.78 -6.39 -13.06
CA ARG A 26 -1.29 -5.30 -12.21
C ARG A 26 -2.14 -4.32 -13.00
N ASN A 27 -1.80 -4.04 -14.26
CA ASN A 27 -2.58 -3.15 -15.12
C ASN A 27 -3.95 -3.76 -15.43
N VAL A 28 -3.98 -5.04 -15.86
CA VAL A 28 -5.23 -5.75 -16.14
C VAL A 28 -6.13 -5.79 -14.89
N LEU A 29 -5.58 -6.12 -13.73
CA LEU A 29 -6.33 -6.12 -12.47
C LEU A 29 -6.85 -4.73 -12.12
N LYS A 30 -6.07 -3.67 -12.37
CA LYS A 30 -6.49 -2.29 -12.12
C LYS A 30 -7.66 -1.89 -13.01
N GLU A 31 -7.63 -2.27 -14.28
CA GLU A 31 -8.70 -1.99 -15.24
C GLU A 31 -10.00 -2.68 -14.84
N ILE A 32 -9.93 -3.98 -14.49
CA ILE A 32 -11.10 -4.74 -14.02
C ILE A 32 -11.68 -4.10 -12.77
N ILE A 33 -10.84 -3.78 -11.77
CA ILE A 33 -11.32 -3.16 -10.53
C ILE A 33 -11.96 -1.79 -10.80
N ALA A 34 -11.40 -0.99 -11.72
CA ALA A 34 -11.97 0.31 -12.06
C ALA A 34 -13.37 0.17 -12.68
N GLN A 35 -13.54 -0.77 -13.61
CA GLN A 35 -14.84 -1.07 -14.22
C GLN A 35 -15.86 -1.56 -13.19
N GLU A 36 -15.46 -2.47 -12.30
CA GLU A 36 -16.35 -2.97 -11.24
C GLU A 36 -16.76 -1.87 -10.25
N LEU A 37 -15.88 -0.90 -9.97
CA LEU A 37 -16.19 0.25 -9.13
C LEU A 37 -17.22 1.20 -9.75
N GLU A 38 -17.22 1.35 -11.08
CA GLU A 38 -18.24 2.14 -11.80
C GLU A 38 -19.63 1.50 -11.68
N HIS A 39 -19.71 0.17 -11.70
CA HIS A 39 -20.95 -0.58 -11.59
C HIS A 39 -21.40 -0.85 -10.14
N LEU A 40 -20.51 -0.64 -9.17
CA LEU A 40 -20.74 -0.91 -7.75
C LEU A 40 -22.05 -0.33 -7.19
N PRO A 41 -22.47 0.92 -7.50
CA PRO A 41 -23.73 1.46 -7.00
C PRO A 41 -24.95 0.61 -7.41
N SER A 42 -24.97 0.15 -8.67
CA SER A 42 -26.07 -0.68 -9.19
C SER A 42 -26.07 -2.06 -8.55
N TYR A 43 -24.89 -2.65 -8.29
CA TYR A 43 -24.80 -3.90 -7.55
C TYR A 43 -25.29 -3.76 -6.12
N LEU A 44 -24.96 -2.66 -5.44
CA LEU A 44 -25.42 -2.40 -4.08
C LEU A 44 -26.95 -2.30 -4.01
N GLU A 45 -27.61 -1.72 -5.01
CA GLU A 45 -29.09 -1.66 -5.08
C GLU A 45 -29.71 -3.06 -5.11
N SER A 46 -29.10 -4.01 -5.81
CA SER A 46 -29.60 -5.40 -5.92
C SER A 46 -29.40 -6.29 -4.68
N ILE A 47 -28.57 -5.85 -3.72
CA ILE A 47 -28.17 -6.65 -2.56
C ILE A 47 -29.11 -6.38 -1.36
N PRO A 48 -29.42 -7.38 -0.51
CA PRO A 48 -30.19 -7.16 0.72
C PRO A 48 -29.54 -6.14 1.67
N ASP A 49 -30.37 -5.33 2.34
CA ASP A 49 -29.94 -4.17 3.13
C ASP A 49 -28.83 -4.47 4.15
N LYS A 50 -28.91 -5.61 4.86
CA LYS A 50 -27.89 -6.02 5.83
C LYS A 50 -26.51 -6.21 5.20
N LYS A 51 -26.45 -6.84 4.03
CA LYS A 51 -25.20 -7.05 3.28
C LYS A 51 -24.69 -5.74 2.68
N ARG A 52 -25.60 -4.86 2.22
CA ARG A 52 -25.24 -3.52 1.72
C ARG A 52 -24.50 -2.72 2.79
N ILE A 53 -25.02 -2.69 4.01
CA ILE A 53 -24.39 -2.00 5.15
C ILE A 53 -23.02 -2.60 5.47
N GLU A 54 -22.89 -3.93 5.46
CA GLU A 54 -21.61 -4.60 5.71
C GLU A 54 -20.53 -4.23 4.68
N ILE A 55 -20.91 -4.17 3.39
CA ILE A 55 -20.00 -3.75 2.32
C ILE A 55 -19.58 -2.29 2.51
N LEU A 56 -20.52 -1.40 2.81
CA LEU A 56 -20.21 0.01 3.08
C LEU A 56 -19.25 0.18 4.26
N LEU A 57 -19.46 -0.57 5.35
CA LEU A 57 -18.54 -0.58 6.50
C LEU A 57 -17.12 -1.03 6.12
N LYS A 58 -16.99 -2.01 5.23
CA LYS A 58 -15.67 -2.46 4.72
C LYS A 58 -15.00 -1.42 3.80
N LEU A 59 -15.79 -0.57 3.13
CA LEU A 59 -15.29 0.51 2.27
C LEU A 59 -14.91 1.77 3.04
N MET A 60 -15.57 2.05 4.18
CA MET A 60 -15.27 3.21 5.05
C MET A 60 -13.77 3.46 5.31
N PRO A 61 -12.93 2.46 5.70
CA PRO A 61 -11.51 2.71 6.01
C PRO A 61 -10.65 3.09 4.80
N TYR A 62 -11.20 3.04 3.59
CA TYR A 62 -10.54 3.49 2.36
C TYR A 62 -10.99 4.89 1.93
N VAL A 63 -12.14 5.35 2.43
CA VAL A 63 -12.67 6.70 2.18
C VAL A 63 -12.20 7.67 3.25
N PHE A 64 -12.22 7.24 4.51
CA PHE A 64 -11.82 8.07 5.63
C PHE A 64 -10.32 7.94 5.92
N PRO A 65 -9.63 9.05 6.25
CA PRO A 65 -8.26 8.98 6.72
C PRO A 65 -8.22 8.15 8.01
N ARG A 66 -7.30 7.19 8.08
CA ARG A 66 -7.04 6.50 9.34
C ARG A 66 -6.41 7.49 10.31
N LEU A 67 -7.01 7.63 11.49
CA LEU A 67 -6.40 8.41 12.57
C LEU A 67 -5.11 7.70 12.97
N ASN A 68 -3.98 8.35 12.74
CA ASN A 68 -2.71 7.86 13.26
C ASN A 68 -2.74 8.06 14.78
N PRO A 69 -2.50 7.00 15.57
CA PRO A 69 -2.31 7.19 17.00
C PRO A 69 -1.06 8.04 17.20
N ILE A 70 -1.24 9.24 17.76
CA ILE A 70 -0.14 10.08 18.22
C ILE A 70 0.47 9.42 19.46
N SER A 71 1.78 9.19 19.44
CA SER A 71 2.51 8.81 20.65
C SER A 71 2.57 10.02 21.58
N PHE A 72 2.61 9.80 22.90
CA PHE A 72 2.72 10.88 23.89
C PHE A 72 3.95 11.78 23.65
N GLU A 73 5.02 11.22 23.08
CA GLU A 73 6.26 11.91 22.75
C GLU A 73 6.17 12.78 21.47
N SER A 74 5.07 12.70 20.71
CA SER A 74 4.85 13.45 19.47
C SER A 74 4.63 14.94 19.74
N GLY A 75 5.71 15.68 20.01
CA GLY A 75 5.69 17.11 20.33
C GLY A 75 6.69 17.53 21.40
N GLU A 76 7.35 16.57 22.04
CA GLU A 76 8.43 16.85 22.97
C GLU A 76 9.71 17.21 22.20
N PRO A 77 10.50 18.18 22.67
CA PRO A 77 11.79 18.49 22.08
C PRO A 77 12.70 17.25 22.19
N VAL A 78 13.29 16.85 21.07
CA VAL A 78 14.23 15.73 21.04
C VAL A 78 15.47 16.11 21.84
N ASP A 79 15.65 15.52 23.02
CA ASP A 79 16.83 15.75 23.84
C ASP A 79 17.99 14.88 23.37
N PHE A 80 19.00 15.51 22.75
CA PHE A 80 20.23 14.85 22.29
C PHE A 80 21.36 14.90 23.34
N SER A 81 21.07 15.30 24.58
CA SER A 81 22.08 15.55 25.62
C SER A 81 22.88 14.31 26.06
N TYR A 82 22.41 13.09 25.75
CA TYR A 82 22.98 11.85 26.27
C TYR A 82 23.95 11.10 25.34
N ASP A 83 24.11 11.50 24.08
CA ASP A 83 24.87 10.72 23.08
C ASP A 83 26.37 11.07 23.02
N LYS A 84 26.92 11.65 24.10
CA LYS A 84 28.30 12.21 24.12
C LYS A 84 29.21 11.67 25.24
N TYR A 85 29.00 10.44 25.71
CA TYR A 85 29.92 9.77 26.62
C TYR A 85 30.24 8.35 26.18
#